data_AF-A0A383XQM0-F1
#
_entry.id   AF-A0A383XQM0-F1
#
_cell.length_a   1.000
_cell.length_b   1.000
_cell.length_c   1.000
_cell.angle_alpha   90.00
_cell.angle_beta   90.00
_cell.angle_gamma   90.00
#
_symmetry.space_group_name_H-M   'P 1'
#
loop_
_entity.id
_entity.type
_entity.pdbx_description
1 polymer ?
#
loop_
_entity_poly.entity_id
_entity_poly.type
_entity_poly.pdbx_seq_one_letter_code
_entity_poly.pdbx_strand_id
1 'polypeptide(L)'
;MRLNKKFLLVSLLSGPALLLGACSDSSGGSGDDGEGVFIGLPEGLSLNMINASNGGFYTYNTTTGILADQNAVAAASQDSAVQNTQITDTSAIGHFLVWADAEDEHDHEAKNEEEEDIHLESRFLLMRPSYQPGSSIDADQFSVLFDFHDDELAGHLADEYRDPEPGSQVTEELERLNAFVTEQSELEAEVAEALDSEGQTLCKAYIDPYLAAELAHTHEGEEGSSEEAAHEETLVHYALTDTGRMYFYEEHEGALESLQGFVKLDATSSIQDCARTSIARVSEAGVLVFIPETQTLYLVDAHDGSDFHQHSTWSADLLMPAGARADLVAIVGAGEAHEHDHEE
;
A
#
# COMPACT_ATOMS: atom_id res chain seq x y z
N MET A 1 -59.62 33.05 36.41
CA MET A 1 -59.63 31.58 36.62
C MET A 1 -58.31 31.22 37.29
N ARG A 2 -58.34 30.59 38.47
CA ARG A 2 -57.16 30.25 39.30
C ARG A 2 -56.63 28.84 38.99
N LEU A 3 -55.40 28.59 39.47
CA LEU A 3 -54.64 27.32 39.64
C LEU A 3 -53.83 26.89 38.39
N ASN A 4 -52.58 26.42 38.45
CA ASN A 4 -51.60 26.11 39.52
C ASN A 4 -50.22 25.92 38.85
N LYS A 5 -49.11 26.50 39.35
CA LYS A 5 -47.99 25.86 40.10
C LYS A 5 -47.49 24.52 39.50
N LYS A 6 -46.21 24.32 39.11
CA LYS A 6 -44.95 24.32 39.88
C LYS A 6 -43.74 24.17 38.90
N PHE A 7 -42.65 24.95 39.03
CA PHE A 7 -41.27 24.56 39.45
C PHE A 7 -40.55 23.52 38.55
N LEU A 8 -39.23 23.52 38.28
CA LEU A 8 -38.01 23.99 38.97
C LEU A 8 -36.83 23.87 37.94
N LEU A 9 -35.84 24.79 37.95
CA LEU A 9 -34.37 24.58 37.74
C LEU A 9 -33.85 24.02 36.38
N VAL A 10 -32.65 24.28 35.84
CA VAL A 10 -31.30 24.67 36.31
C VAL A 10 -30.59 25.47 35.21
N SER A 11 -29.84 26.48 35.62
CA SER A 11 -28.80 27.20 34.88
C SER A 11 -27.57 26.34 34.59
N LEU A 12 -27.18 26.20 33.31
CA LEU A 12 -25.85 25.74 32.91
C LEU A 12 -25.04 26.92 32.40
N LEU A 13 -23.92 27.14 33.08
CA LEU A 13 -22.88 28.11 32.75
C LEU A 13 -22.22 27.73 31.42
N SER A 14 -22.25 28.62 30.45
CA SER A 14 -21.30 28.66 29.35
C SER A 14 -20.05 29.43 29.82
N GLY A 15 -18.99 28.68 30.10
CA GLY A 15 -17.64 29.20 30.25
C GLY A 15 -16.92 29.21 28.88
N PRO A 16 -16.13 30.25 28.58
CA PRO A 16 -15.51 30.43 27.27
C PRO A 16 -14.22 29.61 27.15
N ALA A 17 -14.09 28.80 26.11
CA ALA A 17 -12.79 28.31 25.67
C ALA A 17 -12.20 29.32 24.68
N LEU A 18 -10.99 29.74 24.99
CA LEU A 18 -10.22 30.80 24.36
C LEU A 18 -9.95 30.52 22.88
N LEU A 19 -10.42 31.43 22.03
CA LEU A 19 -9.93 31.69 20.69
C LEU A 19 -8.70 32.61 20.78
N LEU A 20 -7.54 32.09 20.37
CA LEU A 20 -6.37 32.82 19.90
C LEU A 20 -6.00 32.09 18.60
N GLY A 21 -6.01 32.62 17.39
CA GLY A 21 -5.97 33.99 16.92
C GLY A 21 -4.80 34.09 15.95
N ALA A 22 -5.05 33.86 14.65
CA ALA A 22 -4.21 34.34 13.55
C ALA A 22 -5.15 34.79 12.42
N CYS A 23 -4.77 35.88 11.77
CA CYS A 23 -5.67 36.90 11.28
C CYS A 23 -6.36 36.58 9.94
N SER A 24 -7.61 37.02 9.83
CA SER A 24 -8.32 37.17 8.57
C SER A 24 -7.70 38.30 7.75
N ASP A 25 -7.31 38.01 6.51
CA ASP A 25 -7.57 38.95 5.42
C ASP A 25 -8.61 38.31 4.51
N SER A 26 -9.60 39.12 4.13
CA SER A 26 -10.81 38.67 3.45
C SER A 26 -10.84 39.27 2.05
N SER A 27 -10.69 38.40 1.06
CA SER A 27 -11.09 38.64 -0.33
C SER A 27 -11.57 37.31 -0.90
N GLY A 28 -12.81 37.27 -1.36
CA GLY A 28 -13.50 36.04 -1.71
C GLY A 28 -13.16 35.46 -3.09
N GLY A 29 -13.58 34.20 -3.26
CA GLY A 29 -13.83 33.58 -4.55
C GLY A 29 -12.73 32.64 -5.03
N SER A 30 -13.11 31.35 -5.07
CA SER A 30 -12.61 30.27 -5.94
C SER A 30 -11.41 29.46 -5.46
N GLY A 31 -11.62 28.13 -5.41
CA GLY A 31 -10.57 27.08 -5.36
C GLY A 31 -9.89 26.94 -4.01
N ASP A 32 -10.39 26.07 -3.15
CA ASP A 32 -9.60 25.54 -2.03
C ASP A 32 -8.69 24.45 -2.62
N ASP A 33 -7.64 24.87 -3.33
CA ASP A 33 -6.52 23.99 -3.68
C ASP A 33 -5.76 23.78 -2.37
N GLY A 34 -6.12 22.73 -1.64
CA GLY A 34 -5.60 22.46 -0.29
C GLY A 34 -4.07 22.46 -0.28
N GLU A 35 -3.48 23.26 0.62
CA GLU A 35 -2.03 23.30 0.81
C GLU A 35 -1.56 21.91 1.31
N GLY A 36 -0.86 21.16 0.46
CA GLY A 36 -0.36 19.82 0.76
C GLY A 36 0.61 19.81 1.94
N VAL A 37 0.61 18.73 2.72
CA VAL A 37 1.51 18.54 3.87
C VAL A 37 2.63 17.60 3.47
N PHE A 38 3.77 18.16 3.09
CA PHE A 38 4.96 17.37 2.72
C PHE A 38 5.78 16.99 3.95
N ILE A 39 5.93 15.68 4.19
CA ILE A 39 6.76 15.15 5.29
C ILE A 39 8.08 14.55 4.79
N GLY A 40 8.41 14.74 3.51
CA GLY A 40 9.64 14.21 2.89
C GLY A 40 9.59 12.70 2.66
N LEU A 41 8.40 12.14 2.40
CA LEU A 41 8.30 10.78 1.85
C LEU A 41 8.75 10.78 0.38
N PRO A 42 9.23 9.64 -0.13
CA PRO A 42 9.45 9.42 -1.55
C PRO A 42 8.22 9.78 -2.39
N GLU A 43 8.43 10.46 -3.51
CA GLU A 43 7.36 10.80 -4.46
C GLU A 43 6.90 9.56 -5.25
N GLY A 44 5.78 9.67 -5.97
CA GLY A 44 5.26 8.60 -6.83
C GLY A 44 4.48 7.50 -6.09
N LEU A 45 4.18 7.71 -4.80
CA LEU A 45 3.45 6.76 -3.96
C LEU A 45 2.10 7.29 -3.49
N SER A 46 1.14 6.38 -3.32
CA SER A 46 -0.16 6.60 -2.71
C SER A 46 -0.30 5.70 -1.47
N LEU A 47 -0.55 6.32 -0.31
CA LEU A 47 -0.73 5.63 0.97
C LEU A 47 -2.21 5.62 1.33
N ASN A 48 -2.84 4.45 1.25
CA ASN A 48 -4.24 4.20 1.52
C ASN A 48 -4.41 3.66 2.95
N MET A 49 -4.97 4.48 3.84
CA MET A 49 -4.89 4.29 5.29
C MET A 49 -6.29 4.18 5.91
N ILE A 50 -6.51 3.11 6.68
CA ILE A 50 -7.77 2.89 7.40
C ILE A 50 -7.55 3.08 8.90
N ASN A 51 -8.40 3.90 9.51
CA ASN A 51 -8.55 3.99 10.95
C ASN A 51 -9.70 3.08 11.39
N ALA A 52 -9.37 1.94 11.98
CA ALA A 52 -10.34 0.93 12.41
C ALA A 52 -11.25 1.43 13.54
N SER A 53 -10.80 2.42 14.32
CA SER A 53 -11.54 2.94 15.49
C SER A 53 -12.76 3.80 15.12
N ASN A 54 -12.73 4.45 13.97
CA ASN A 54 -13.80 5.36 13.53
C ASN A 54 -14.27 5.12 12.08
N GLY A 55 -13.67 4.18 11.36
CA GLY A 55 -14.00 3.89 9.96
C GLY A 55 -13.44 4.89 8.96
N GLY A 56 -12.57 5.81 9.39
CA GLY A 56 -11.94 6.76 8.48
C GLY A 56 -11.07 6.04 7.46
N PHE A 57 -11.25 6.39 6.18
CA PHE A 57 -10.44 5.92 5.08
C PHE A 57 -9.81 7.13 4.39
N TYR A 58 -8.50 7.16 4.33
CA TYR A 58 -7.74 8.29 3.83
C TYR A 58 -6.72 7.86 2.79
N THR A 59 -6.52 8.66 1.76
CA THR A 59 -5.44 8.47 0.79
C THR A 59 -4.52 9.67 0.86
N TYR A 60 -3.22 9.41 1.10
CA TYR A 60 -2.18 10.42 1.04
C TYR A 60 -1.34 10.22 -0.22
N ASN A 61 -1.31 11.22 -1.09
CA ASN A 61 -0.47 11.21 -2.29
C ASN A 61 0.85 11.93 -1.98
N THR A 62 1.96 11.20 -2.12
CA THR A 62 3.29 11.69 -1.73
C THR A 62 3.82 12.80 -2.63
N THR A 63 3.50 12.79 -3.92
CA THR A 63 3.88 13.82 -4.90
C THR A 63 3.19 15.16 -4.64
N THR A 64 1.92 15.13 -4.25
CA THR A 64 1.12 16.36 -4.04
C THR A 64 1.04 16.78 -2.57
N GLY A 65 1.36 15.88 -1.64
CA GLY A 65 1.16 16.08 -0.20
C GLY A 65 -0.30 16.16 0.21
N ILE A 66 -1.24 15.81 -0.68
CA ILE A 66 -2.68 15.91 -0.41
C ILE A 66 -3.16 14.67 0.34
N LEU A 67 -3.90 14.92 1.43
CA LEU A 67 -4.65 13.90 2.16
C LEU A 67 -6.14 14.02 1.82
N ALA A 68 -6.70 13.01 1.15
CA ALA A 68 -8.12 12.91 0.83
C ALA A 68 -8.85 12.02 1.85
N ASP A 69 -10.02 12.45 2.33
CA ASP A 69 -10.97 11.60 3.06
C ASP A 69 -11.84 10.87 2.03
N GLN A 70 -11.55 9.59 1.80
CA GLN A 70 -12.21 8.81 0.76
C GLN A 70 -13.68 8.56 1.06
N ASN A 71 -14.08 8.50 2.34
CA ASN A 71 -15.49 8.39 2.69
C ASN A 71 -16.27 9.66 2.32
N ALA A 72 -15.64 10.84 2.43
CA ALA A 72 -16.23 12.10 2.01
C ALA A 72 -16.28 12.23 0.48
N VAL A 73 -15.21 11.80 -0.22
CA VAL A 73 -15.16 11.73 -1.69
C VAL A 73 -16.27 10.83 -2.23
N ALA A 74 -16.35 9.59 -1.73
CA ALA A 74 -17.38 8.63 -2.09
C ALA A 74 -18.80 9.16 -1.86
N ALA A 75 -19.05 9.80 -0.71
CA ALA A 75 -20.37 10.35 -0.39
C ALA A 75 -20.78 11.53 -1.28
N ALA A 76 -19.82 12.26 -1.84
CA ALA A 76 -20.06 13.39 -2.74
C ALA A 76 -20.15 12.98 -4.21
N SER A 77 -19.56 11.84 -4.58
CA SER A 77 -19.50 11.39 -5.96
C SER A 77 -20.87 10.99 -6.52
N GLN A 78 -21.01 11.11 -7.85
CA GLN A 78 -22.13 10.56 -8.62
C GLN A 78 -21.71 9.30 -9.41
N ASP A 79 -20.43 8.94 -9.35
CA ASP A 79 -19.89 7.72 -9.93
C ASP A 79 -20.06 6.56 -8.94
N SER A 80 -20.66 5.46 -9.38
CA SER A 80 -20.87 4.28 -8.53
C SER A 80 -19.55 3.62 -8.12
N ALA A 81 -18.54 3.62 -8.99
CA ALA A 81 -17.24 3.02 -8.68
C ALA A 81 -16.55 3.79 -7.54
N VAL A 82 -16.62 5.12 -7.57
CA VAL A 82 -16.10 5.97 -6.49
C VAL A 82 -16.94 5.83 -5.22
N GLN A 83 -18.26 5.73 -5.34
CA GLN A 83 -19.15 5.49 -4.18
C GLN A 83 -18.82 4.17 -3.46
N ASN A 84 -18.43 3.14 -4.20
CA ASN A 84 -18.05 1.84 -3.65
C ASN A 84 -16.76 1.88 -2.80
N THR A 85 -15.95 2.94 -2.91
CA THR A 85 -14.76 3.12 -2.06
C THR A 85 -15.09 3.42 -0.60
N GLN A 86 -16.36 3.73 -0.29
CA GLN A 86 -16.78 4.08 1.06
C GLN A 86 -16.64 2.90 2.03
N ILE A 87 -15.87 3.11 3.10
CA ILE A 87 -15.68 2.14 4.18
C ILE A 87 -16.50 2.57 5.40
N THR A 88 -17.63 1.89 5.61
CA THR A 88 -18.50 2.16 6.78
C THR A 88 -18.41 1.10 7.88
N ASP A 89 -17.89 -0.08 7.59
CA ASP A 89 -17.78 -1.19 8.54
C ASP A 89 -16.36 -1.76 8.58
N THR A 90 -15.60 -1.36 9.60
CA THR A 90 -14.23 -1.84 9.82
C THR A 90 -14.16 -3.23 10.43
N SER A 91 -15.28 -3.79 10.91
CA SER A 91 -15.29 -5.14 11.49
C SER A 91 -15.16 -6.24 10.44
N ALA A 92 -15.47 -5.93 9.18
CA ALA A 92 -15.31 -6.81 8.03
C ALA A 92 -13.90 -6.77 7.42
N ILE A 93 -12.95 -6.06 8.04
CA ILE A 93 -11.63 -5.78 7.46
C ILE A 93 -10.54 -6.53 8.22
N GLY A 94 -9.83 -7.40 7.50
CA GLY A 94 -8.65 -8.11 7.96
C GLY A 94 -7.37 -7.31 7.70
N HIS A 95 -7.01 -7.21 6.43
CA HIS A 95 -5.78 -6.58 5.93
C HIS A 95 -5.93 -6.13 4.47
N PHE A 96 -4.93 -5.43 3.96
CA PHE A 96 -4.80 -5.16 2.53
C PHE A 96 -3.98 -6.24 1.84
N LEU A 97 -4.40 -6.66 0.66
CA LEU A 97 -3.57 -7.39 -0.29
C LEU A 97 -3.27 -6.46 -1.46
N VAL A 98 -2.01 -6.04 -1.62
CA VAL A 98 -1.58 -5.24 -2.77
C VAL A 98 -1.30 -6.20 -3.92
N TRP A 99 -1.83 -5.88 -5.10
CA TRP A 99 -1.72 -6.68 -6.32
C TRP A 99 -1.26 -5.76 -7.45
N ALA A 100 -0.02 -5.96 -7.92
CA ALA A 100 0.43 -5.37 -9.17
C ALA A 100 -0.09 -6.28 -10.30
N ASP A 101 -1.22 -5.89 -10.90
CA ASP A 101 -1.83 -6.64 -11.99
C ASP A 101 -1.08 -6.30 -13.28
N ALA A 102 -0.32 -7.26 -13.78
CA ALA A 102 0.27 -7.19 -15.12
C ALA A 102 -0.82 -7.62 -16.11
N GLU A 103 -1.48 -6.65 -16.72
CA GLU A 103 -2.31 -6.93 -17.89
C GLU A 103 -1.42 -6.95 -19.12
N ASP A 104 -1.28 -8.11 -19.75
CA ASP A 104 -0.79 -8.16 -21.13
C ASP A 104 -1.77 -7.36 -21.99
N GLU A 105 -1.36 -6.19 -22.51
CA GLU A 105 -2.17 -5.37 -23.41
C GLU A 105 -2.46 -6.15 -24.70
N HIS A 106 -3.46 -7.03 -24.69
CA HIS A 106 -3.92 -7.73 -25.89
C HIS A 106 -5.02 -6.96 -26.65
N ASP A 107 -5.48 -5.80 -26.14
CA ASP A 107 -6.65 -5.11 -26.71
C ASP A 107 -6.51 -3.59 -26.94
N HIS A 108 -5.31 -3.04 -26.90
CA HIS A 108 -5.04 -1.69 -27.41
C HIS A 108 -4.30 -1.76 -28.74
N GLU A 109 -5.00 -1.37 -29.81
CA GLU A 109 -4.54 -1.27 -31.19
C GLU A 109 -3.02 -1.05 -31.29
N ALA A 110 -2.29 -2.09 -31.71
CA ALA A 110 -0.89 -2.11 -32.11
C ALA A 110 -0.30 -0.69 -32.28
N LYS A 111 0.12 -0.07 -31.17
CA LYS A 111 1.01 1.07 -31.22
C LYS A 111 2.38 0.50 -31.56
N ASN A 112 3.13 1.26 -32.35
CA ASN A 112 4.30 0.78 -33.06
C ASN A 112 5.25 -0.04 -32.16
N GLU A 113 5.85 -1.08 -32.76
CA GLU A 113 6.73 -2.12 -32.19
C GLU A 113 8.03 -1.64 -31.48
N GLU A 114 8.03 -0.45 -30.89
CA GLU A 114 9.14 0.09 -30.11
C GLU A 114 8.56 0.49 -28.74
N GLU A 115 8.80 -0.35 -27.72
CA GLU A 115 8.34 -0.24 -26.31
C GLU A 115 6.93 -0.80 -26.07
N GLU A 116 6.83 -2.14 -25.94
CA GLU A 116 5.74 -2.78 -25.19
C GLU A 116 5.95 -2.42 -23.71
N ASP A 117 5.48 -1.24 -23.32
CA ASP A 117 5.47 -0.82 -21.91
C ASP A 117 4.53 -1.75 -21.14
N ILE A 118 5.06 -2.50 -20.18
CA ILE A 118 4.27 -3.33 -19.28
C ILE A 118 3.37 -2.39 -18.46
N HIS A 119 2.06 -2.40 -18.72
CA HIS A 119 1.13 -1.61 -17.93
C HIS A 119 0.79 -2.37 -16.64
N LEU A 120 1.53 -2.09 -15.57
CA LEU A 120 1.22 -2.60 -14.24
C LEU A 120 0.17 -1.73 -13.56
N GLU A 121 -1.03 -2.27 -13.42
CA GLU A 121 -2.06 -1.61 -12.63
C GLU A 121 -1.84 -1.89 -11.13
N SER A 122 -1.66 -0.82 -10.37
CA SER A 122 -1.65 -0.86 -8.90
C SER A 122 -3.07 -1.10 -8.37
N ARG A 123 -3.42 -2.36 -8.11
CA ARG A 123 -4.68 -2.73 -7.47
C ARG A 123 -4.44 -3.14 -6.01
N PHE A 124 -5.44 -3.00 -5.16
CA PHE A 124 -5.37 -3.57 -3.81
C PHE A 124 -6.74 -4.01 -3.30
N LEU A 125 -6.77 -5.11 -2.59
CA LEU A 125 -7.99 -5.71 -2.05
C LEU A 125 -8.08 -5.48 -0.54
N LEU A 126 -9.28 -5.17 -0.09
CA LEU A 126 -9.64 -5.18 1.32
C LEU A 126 -10.09 -6.57 1.74
N MET A 127 -9.14 -7.38 2.21
CA MET A 127 -9.37 -8.77 2.56
C MET A 127 -10.18 -8.88 3.85
N ARG A 128 -11.06 -9.88 3.91
CA ARG A 128 -11.84 -10.17 5.12
C ARG A 128 -10.98 -10.90 6.16
N PRO A 129 -11.30 -10.78 7.46
CA PRO A 129 -10.55 -11.45 8.53
C PRO A 129 -10.50 -12.98 8.42
N SER A 130 -11.43 -13.60 7.69
CA SER A 130 -11.47 -15.05 7.49
C SER A 130 -10.48 -15.56 6.44
N TYR A 131 -10.00 -14.68 5.56
CA TYR A 131 -9.11 -15.06 4.48
C TYR A 131 -7.83 -15.67 5.04
N GLN A 132 -7.39 -16.78 4.44
CA GLN A 132 -6.11 -17.40 4.74
C GLN A 132 -5.13 -17.07 3.62
N PRO A 133 -3.94 -16.50 3.92
CA PRO A 133 -2.92 -16.26 2.91
C PRO A 133 -2.65 -17.50 2.05
N GLY A 134 -2.51 -17.30 0.74
CA GLY A 134 -2.29 -18.37 -0.24
C GLY A 134 -3.53 -19.19 -0.62
N SER A 135 -4.68 -18.97 0.04
CA SER A 135 -5.93 -19.58 -0.40
C SER A 135 -6.53 -18.83 -1.58
N SER A 136 -7.26 -19.55 -2.43
CA SER A 136 -7.93 -18.94 -3.58
C SER A 136 -8.93 -17.88 -3.13
N ILE A 137 -8.92 -16.74 -3.81
CA ILE A 137 -9.81 -15.60 -3.60
C ILE A 137 -11.06 -15.78 -4.47
N ASP A 138 -12.20 -15.61 -3.80
CA ASP A 138 -13.53 -15.44 -4.36
C ASP A 138 -14.26 -14.27 -3.67
N ALA A 139 -15.50 -14.01 -4.09
CA ALA A 139 -16.37 -12.96 -3.53
C ALA A 139 -16.60 -13.02 -2.01
N ASP A 140 -16.30 -14.15 -1.35
CA ASP A 140 -16.47 -14.28 0.10
C ASP A 140 -15.18 -13.93 0.87
N GLN A 141 -14.04 -13.78 0.19
CA GLN A 141 -12.73 -13.52 0.82
C GLN A 141 -12.36 -12.05 0.96
N PHE A 142 -12.96 -11.15 0.18
CA PHE A 142 -12.69 -9.71 0.24
C PHE A 142 -13.98 -8.89 0.33
N SER A 143 -13.84 -7.59 0.61
CA SER A 143 -14.95 -6.65 0.69
C SER A 143 -15.02 -5.75 -0.54
N VAL A 144 -13.88 -5.17 -0.91
CA VAL A 144 -13.72 -4.24 -2.04
C VAL A 144 -12.37 -4.50 -2.69
N LEU A 145 -12.32 -4.55 -4.02
CA LEU A 145 -11.10 -4.40 -4.80
C LEU A 145 -11.02 -2.93 -5.22
N PHE A 146 -9.85 -2.32 -5.03
CA PHE A 146 -9.59 -0.95 -5.41
C PHE A 146 -8.59 -0.91 -6.55
N ASP A 147 -8.82 0.00 -7.48
CA ASP A 147 -8.00 0.30 -8.64
C ASP A 147 -7.98 1.83 -8.87
N PHE A 148 -6.98 2.30 -9.60
CA PHE A 148 -6.86 3.72 -9.95
C PHE A 148 -7.26 3.91 -11.41
N HIS A 149 -8.24 4.77 -11.64
CA HIS A 149 -8.54 5.31 -12.96
C HIS A 149 -7.95 6.73 -13.02
N ASP A 150 -6.85 6.88 -13.75
CA ASP A 150 -6.00 8.08 -13.69
C ASP A 150 -5.57 8.37 -12.22
N ASP A 151 -6.02 9.48 -11.66
CA ASP A 151 -5.74 9.88 -10.28
C ASP A 151 -6.89 9.58 -9.30
N GLU A 152 -8.00 9.00 -9.78
CA GLU A 152 -9.20 8.73 -8.98
C GLU A 152 -9.27 7.27 -8.54
N LEU A 153 -9.44 7.05 -7.25
CA LEU A 153 -9.62 5.72 -6.68
C LEU A 153 -11.04 5.23 -6.95
N ALA A 154 -11.15 4.06 -7.56
CA ALA A 154 -12.39 3.34 -7.79
C ALA A 154 -12.46 2.07 -6.93
N GLY A 155 -13.68 1.54 -6.78
CA GLY A 155 -13.95 0.37 -5.97
C GLY A 155 -14.92 -0.58 -6.66
N HIS A 156 -14.53 -1.85 -6.72
CA HIS A 156 -15.35 -2.97 -7.15
C HIS A 156 -15.79 -3.78 -5.94
N LEU A 157 -17.10 -3.92 -5.73
CA LEU A 157 -17.63 -4.67 -4.59
C LEU A 157 -17.48 -6.17 -4.82
N ALA A 158 -17.24 -6.93 -3.76
CA ALA A 158 -17.09 -8.38 -3.86
C ALA A 158 -18.28 -9.10 -4.53
N ASP A 159 -19.50 -8.55 -4.46
CA ASP A 159 -20.67 -9.11 -5.14
C ASP A 159 -20.58 -9.05 -6.68
N GLU A 160 -19.76 -8.18 -7.25
CA GLU A 160 -19.47 -8.13 -8.70
C GLU A 160 -18.70 -9.38 -9.16
N TYR A 161 -17.96 -10.00 -8.25
CA TYR A 161 -17.15 -11.21 -8.47
C TYR A 161 -17.89 -12.49 -8.10
N ARG A 162 -19.18 -12.40 -7.75
CA ARG A 162 -19.98 -13.55 -7.34
C ARG A 162 -20.50 -14.30 -8.55
N ASP A 163 -20.14 -15.57 -8.65
CA ASP A 163 -20.58 -16.49 -9.71
C ASP A 163 -20.38 -15.90 -11.13
N PRO A 164 -19.14 -15.50 -11.50
CA PRO A 164 -18.89 -14.83 -12.77
C PRO A 164 -19.25 -15.73 -13.96
N GLU A 165 -19.69 -15.12 -15.06
CA GLU A 165 -19.98 -15.86 -16.28
C GLU A 165 -18.69 -16.49 -16.82
N PRO A 166 -18.65 -17.79 -17.15
CA PRO A 166 -17.43 -18.42 -17.66
C PRO A 166 -16.91 -17.71 -18.92
N GLY A 167 -15.64 -17.31 -18.90
CA GLY A 167 -14.99 -16.54 -19.98
C GLY A 167 -15.34 -15.05 -19.99
N SER A 168 -15.88 -14.52 -18.90
CA SER A 168 -15.97 -13.07 -18.68
C SER A 168 -14.64 -12.50 -18.20
N GLN A 169 -14.45 -11.20 -18.38
CA GLN A 169 -13.29 -10.46 -17.85
C GLN A 169 -13.11 -10.68 -16.34
N VAL A 170 -14.20 -10.73 -15.57
CA VAL A 170 -14.17 -11.02 -14.13
C VAL A 170 -13.61 -12.41 -13.82
N THR A 171 -13.87 -13.40 -14.68
CA THR A 171 -13.28 -14.74 -14.50
C THR A 171 -11.79 -14.71 -14.76
N GLU A 172 -11.35 -14.03 -15.82
CA GLU A 172 -9.93 -13.89 -16.18
C GLU A 172 -9.16 -13.11 -15.11
N GLU A 173 -9.73 -12.03 -14.60
CA GLU A 173 -9.19 -11.23 -13.50
C GLU A 173 -9.03 -12.06 -12.22
N LEU A 174 -10.06 -12.85 -11.85
CA LEU A 174 -9.95 -13.76 -10.71
C LEU A 174 -8.89 -14.84 -10.94
N GLU A 175 -8.74 -15.35 -12.16
CA GLU A 175 -7.68 -16.32 -12.48
C GLU A 175 -6.29 -15.70 -12.29
N ARG A 176 -6.04 -14.48 -12.78
CA ARG A 176 -4.78 -13.75 -12.56
C ARG A 176 -4.52 -13.45 -11.09
N LEU A 177 -5.51 -12.93 -10.37
CA LEU A 177 -5.40 -12.66 -8.93
C LEU A 177 -5.07 -13.94 -8.13
N ASN A 178 -5.69 -15.06 -8.50
CA ASN A 178 -5.42 -16.34 -7.84
C ASN A 178 -4.03 -16.91 -8.17
N ALA A 179 -3.53 -16.69 -9.39
CA ALA A 179 -2.15 -17.01 -9.75
C ALA A 179 -1.18 -16.19 -8.88
N PHE A 180 -1.36 -14.87 -8.84
CA PHE A 180 -0.57 -13.96 -8.01
C PHE A 180 -0.54 -14.40 -6.53
N VAL A 181 -1.70 -14.70 -5.94
CA VAL A 181 -1.78 -15.16 -4.55
C VAL A 181 -1.05 -16.49 -4.32
N THR A 182 -1.07 -17.38 -5.31
CA THR A 182 -0.36 -18.66 -5.23
C THR A 182 1.15 -18.42 -5.24
N GLU A 183 1.63 -17.60 -6.18
CA GLU A 183 3.05 -17.21 -6.29
C GLU A 183 3.54 -16.51 -5.02
N GLN A 184 2.76 -15.57 -4.47
CA GLN A 184 3.09 -14.92 -3.20
C GLN A 184 3.18 -15.92 -2.03
N SER A 185 2.33 -16.95 -2.02
CA SER A 185 2.40 -18.00 -0.99
C SER A 185 3.61 -18.91 -1.16
N GLU A 186 4.03 -19.18 -2.39
CA GLU A 186 5.24 -19.96 -2.70
C GLU A 186 6.50 -19.16 -2.29
N LEU A 187 6.53 -17.88 -2.63
CA LEU A 187 7.55 -16.92 -2.18
C LEU A 187 7.67 -16.87 -0.66
N GLU A 188 6.55 -16.67 0.05
CA GLU A 188 6.56 -16.62 1.52
C GLU A 188 7.09 -17.94 2.12
N ALA A 189 6.81 -19.10 1.50
CA ALA A 189 7.31 -20.39 1.95
C ALA A 189 8.82 -20.54 1.71
N GLU A 190 9.31 -20.14 0.54
CA GLU A 190 10.74 -20.21 0.18
C GLU A 190 11.58 -19.31 1.09
N VAL A 191 11.16 -18.05 1.25
CA VAL A 191 11.82 -17.09 2.13
C VAL A 191 11.78 -17.54 3.59
N ALA A 192 10.66 -18.14 4.03
CA ALA A 192 10.58 -18.70 5.38
C ALA A 192 11.58 -19.84 5.59
N GLU A 193 11.79 -20.73 4.60
CA GLU A 193 12.77 -21.81 4.69
C GLU A 193 14.21 -21.27 4.78
N ALA A 194 14.55 -20.28 3.95
CA ALA A 194 15.85 -19.62 3.98
C ALA A 194 16.11 -18.98 5.37
N LEU A 195 15.11 -18.27 5.88
CA LEU A 195 15.18 -17.55 7.15
C LEU A 195 15.18 -18.48 8.39
N ASP A 196 14.50 -19.63 8.32
CA ASP A 196 14.47 -20.64 9.38
C ASP A 196 15.88 -21.17 9.70
N SER A 197 16.77 -21.21 8.71
CA SER A 197 18.19 -21.57 8.88
C SER A 197 18.92 -20.61 9.84
N GLU A 198 18.42 -19.39 9.98
CA GLU A 198 18.91 -18.34 10.89
C GLU A 198 18.17 -18.30 12.23
N GLY A 199 17.21 -19.21 12.43
CA GLY A 199 16.39 -19.29 13.64
C GLY A 199 15.52 -18.06 13.89
N GLN A 200 15.10 -17.39 12.82
CA GLN A 200 14.12 -16.29 12.90
C GLN A 200 12.74 -16.78 12.44
N THR A 201 11.70 -15.99 12.70
CA THR A 201 10.34 -16.28 12.24
C THR A 201 9.93 -15.20 11.24
N LEU A 202 9.50 -15.62 10.05
CA LEU A 202 9.02 -14.72 9.01
C LEU A 202 7.74 -14.02 9.48
N CYS A 203 7.67 -12.72 9.25
CA CYS A 203 6.48 -11.91 9.41
C CYS A 203 5.89 -11.55 8.05
N LYS A 204 6.72 -11.06 7.12
CA LYS A 204 6.31 -10.73 5.77
C LYS A 204 7.48 -10.93 4.80
N ALA A 205 7.21 -11.56 3.65
CA ALA A 205 8.12 -11.54 2.51
C ALA A 205 7.62 -10.51 1.49
N TYR A 206 8.55 -9.94 0.74
CA TYR A 206 8.26 -9.03 -0.36
C TYR A 206 9.30 -9.21 -1.46
N ILE A 207 8.81 -9.33 -2.68
CA ILE A 207 9.57 -9.12 -3.91
C ILE A 207 8.93 -7.93 -4.59
N ASP A 208 9.76 -7.13 -5.26
CA ASP A 208 9.28 -6.07 -6.12
C ASP A 208 8.55 -6.62 -7.34
N PRO A 209 7.21 -6.50 -7.44
CA PRO A 209 6.48 -7.09 -8.54
C PRO A 209 6.70 -6.33 -9.85
N TYR A 210 7.11 -5.06 -9.81
CA TYR A 210 7.41 -4.27 -11.00
C TYR A 210 8.71 -4.74 -11.63
N LEU A 211 9.76 -4.87 -10.82
CA LEU A 211 11.04 -5.40 -11.29
C LEU A 211 10.91 -6.86 -11.73
N ALA A 212 10.12 -7.67 -11.01
CA ALA A 212 9.87 -9.05 -11.40
C ALA A 212 9.22 -9.16 -12.78
N ALA A 213 8.23 -8.31 -13.08
CA ALA A 213 7.61 -8.26 -14.40
C ALA A 213 8.62 -7.78 -15.46
N GLU A 214 9.32 -6.68 -15.24
CA GLU A 214 10.36 -6.15 -16.15
C GLU A 214 11.42 -7.22 -16.51
N LEU A 215 11.90 -7.97 -15.51
CA LEU A 215 12.85 -9.07 -15.71
C LEU A 215 12.23 -10.25 -16.47
N ALA A 216 10.97 -10.61 -16.20
CA ALA A 216 10.29 -11.69 -16.92
C ALA A 216 10.19 -11.37 -18.43
N HIS A 217 9.82 -10.15 -18.80
CA HIS A 217 9.68 -9.73 -20.20
C HIS A 217 11.04 -9.61 -20.92
N THR A 218 12.09 -9.13 -20.25
CA THR A 218 13.44 -9.06 -20.85
C THR A 218 14.00 -10.45 -21.16
N HIS A 219 13.72 -11.45 -20.31
CA HIS A 219 14.16 -12.84 -20.54
C HIS A 219 13.38 -13.57 -21.66
N GLU A 220 12.13 -13.19 -21.94
CA GLU A 220 11.36 -13.76 -23.07
C GLU A 220 11.77 -13.18 -24.44
N GLY A 221 12.33 -11.97 -24.48
CA GLY A 221 12.79 -11.31 -25.71
C GLY A 221 14.19 -11.70 -26.19
N GLU A 222 15.00 -12.36 -25.36
CA GLU A 222 16.41 -12.64 -25.63
C GLU A 222 16.73 -14.09 -26.08
N GLU A 223 15.91 -14.69 -26.95
CA GLU A 223 16.40 -15.79 -27.81
C GLU A 223 17.35 -15.25 -28.91
N GLY A 224 18.49 -14.63 -28.53
CA GLY A 224 19.55 -14.31 -29.50
C GLY A 224 20.40 -13.06 -29.30
N SER A 225 20.38 -12.42 -28.13
CA SER A 225 21.18 -11.23 -27.84
C SER A 225 22.50 -11.60 -27.16
N SER A 226 23.60 -11.01 -27.63
CA SER A 226 24.98 -11.37 -27.30
C SER A 226 25.51 -10.64 -26.06
N GLU A 227 26.15 -11.38 -25.14
CA GLU A 227 27.21 -11.12 -24.13
C GLU A 227 27.72 -9.69 -23.76
N GLU A 228 27.15 -8.57 -24.21
CA GLU A 228 27.62 -7.23 -23.87
C GLU A 228 26.44 -6.24 -23.69
N ALA A 229 25.75 -6.31 -22.54
CA ALA A 229 25.17 -5.18 -21.78
C ALA A 229 24.05 -5.67 -20.83
N ALA A 230 24.39 -6.44 -19.81
CA ALA A 230 23.51 -6.61 -18.66
C ALA A 230 24.20 -5.93 -17.47
N HIS A 231 23.69 -4.76 -17.08
CA HIS A 231 23.55 -4.56 -15.65
C HIS A 231 22.55 -5.64 -15.25
N GLU A 232 23.02 -6.75 -14.67
CA GLU A 232 22.13 -7.75 -14.10
C GLU A 232 21.43 -7.07 -12.93
N GLU A 233 20.28 -6.45 -13.19
CA GLU A 233 19.37 -6.01 -12.14
C GLU A 233 18.85 -7.27 -11.47
N THR A 234 19.17 -7.45 -10.20
CA THR A 234 18.86 -8.68 -9.47
C THR A 234 17.64 -8.48 -8.60
N LEU A 235 16.76 -9.48 -8.61
CA LEU A 235 15.49 -9.41 -7.88
C LEU A 235 15.71 -9.69 -6.39
N VAL A 236 15.66 -8.64 -5.58
CA VAL A 236 15.87 -8.74 -4.14
C VAL A 236 14.61 -9.24 -3.43
N HIS A 237 14.78 -10.29 -2.64
CA HIS A 237 13.77 -10.87 -1.77
C HIS A 237 13.94 -10.30 -0.37
N TYR A 238 13.00 -9.45 0.05
CA TYR A 238 12.97 -8.84 1.37
C TYR A 238 12.23 -9.74 2.36
N ALA A 239 12.86 -10.05 3.48
CA ALA A 239 12.26 -10.86 4.55
C ALA A 239 12.23 -10.08 5.86
N LEU A 240 11.04 -9.64 6.25
CA LEU A 240 10.80 -9.00 7.55
C LEU A 240 10.43 -10.06 8.58
N THR A 241 11.16 -10.06 9.70
CA THR A 241 10.90 -10.97 10.83
C THR A 241 9.94 -10.37 11.85
N ASP A 242 9.33 -11.24 12.67
CA ASP A 242 8.44 -10.85 13.77
C ASP A 242 9.14 -10.02 14.86
N THR A 243 10.47 -9.94 14.83
CA THR A 243 11.23 -9.07 15.73
C THR A 243 11.52 -7.70 15.14
N GLY A 244 11.24 -7.45 13.86
CA GLY A 244 11.62 -6.21 13.16
C GLY A 244 13.07 -6.21 12.67
N ARG A 245 13.56 -7.36 12.21
CA ARG A 245 14.80 -7.47 11.43
C ARG A 245 14.43 -7.72 9.97
N MET A 246 15.07 -7.00 9.06
CA MET A 246 14.94 -7.22 7.62
C MET A 246 16.17 -7.93 7.09
N TYR A 247 15.95 -9.00 6.36
CA TYR A 247 16.95 -9.78 5.64
C TYR A 247 16.71 -9.62 4.13
N PHE A 248 17.77 -9.87 3.37
CA PHE A 248 17.81 -9.63 1.93
C PHE A 248 18.43 -10.85 1.27
N TYR A 249 17.70 -11.43 0.34
CA TYR A 249 18.14 -12.60 -0.40
C TYR A 249 18.08 -12.34 -1.91
N GLU A 250 18.89 -13.07 -2.64
CA GLU A 250 18.88 -13.15 -4.10
C GLU A 250 18.82 -14.62 -4.49
N GLU A 251 18.15 -14.95 -5.59
CA GLU A 251 18.10 -16.31 -6.09
C GLU A 251 19.38 -16.63 -6.87
N HIS A 252 20.10 -17.67 -6.45
CA HIS A 252 21.27 -18.21 -7.16
C HIS A 252 21.16 -19.72 -7.32
N GLU A 253 21.23 -20.20 -8.58
CA GLU A 253 21.12 -21.63 -8.92
C GLU A 253 19.85 -22.34 -8.35
N GLY A 254 18.74 -21.61 -8.21
CA GLY A 254 17.47 -22.13 -7.67
C GLY A 254 17.43 -22.23 -6.14
N ALA A 255 18.24 -21.43 -5.44
CA ALA A 255 18.23 -21.28 -4.00
C ALA A 255 18.45 -19.83 -3.58
N LEU A 256 17.81 -19.41 -2.49
CA LEU A 256 18.03 -18.08 -1.91
C LEU A 256 19.38 -17.99 -1.18
N GLU A 257 20.22 -17.08 -1.64
CA GLU A 257 21.49 -16.71 -1.00
C GLU A 257 21.36 -15.36 -0.30
N SER A 258 21.91 -15.27 0.91
CA SER A 258 21.89 -14.05 1.72
C SER A 258 22.87 -13.01 1.13
N LEU A 259 22.34 -11.84 0.77
CA LEU A 259 23.13 -10.72 0.24
C LEU A 259 23.98 -10.08 1.34
N GLN A 260 23.40 -9.94 2.52
CA GLN A 260 24.04 -9.40 3.71
C GLN A 260 23.37 -9.95 4.98
N GLY A 261 23.83 -9.50 6.15
CA GLY A 261 23.12 -9.74 7.40
C GLY A 261 21.75 -9.05 7.45
N PHE A 262 21.32 -8.66 8.64
CA PHE A 262 20.04 -7.96 8.77
C PHE A 262 20.19 -6.46 9.01
N VAL A 263 19.19 -5.71 8.54
CA VAL A 263 18.90 -4.36 9.01
C VAL A 263 17.91 -4.44 10.17
N LYS A 264 18.23 -3.78 11.28
CA LYS A 264 17.33 -3.70 12.43
C LYS A 264 16.46 -2.45 12.29
N LEU A 265 15.14 -2.62 12.19
CA LEU A 265 14.22 -1.49 12.21
C LEU A 265 14.20 -0.87 13.61
N ASP A 266 14.42 0.44 13.66
CA ASP A 266 14.50 1.20 14.89
C ASP A 266 13.19 1.10 15.68
N ALA A 267 13.31 1.08 17.01
CA ALA A 267 12.19 0.98 17.95
C ALA A 267 11.23 -0.22 17.76
N THR A 268 11.51 -1.14 16.84
CA THR A 268 10.71 -2.34 16.60
C THR A 268 11.34 -3.52 17.32
N SER A 269 10.70 -4.01 18.38
CA SER A 269 11.18 -5.19 19.12
C SER A 269 10.33 -6.44 18.88
N SER A 270 9.09 -6.25 18.43
CA SER A 270 8.13 -7.31 18.15
C SER A 270 7.02 -6.74 17.28
N ILE A 271 6.65 -7.49 16.24
CA ILE A 271 5.50 -7.28 15.37
C ILE A 271 4.52 -8.39 15.72
N GLN A 272 3.33 -8.02 16.17
CA GLN A 272 2.30 -8.98 16.60
C GLN A 272 1.29 -9.23 15.49
N ASP A 273 1.10 -8.25 14.61
CA ASP A 273 0.15 -8.29 13.51
C ASP A 273 0.86 -8.18 12.15
N CYS A 274 1.48 -9.29 11.76
CA CYS A 274 2.17 -9.42 10.48
C CYS A 274 1.24 -9.24 9.27
N ALA A 275 -0.04 -9.61 9.40
CA ALA A 275 -1.01 -9.44 8.33
C ALA A 275 -1.30 -7.96 8.03
N ARG A 276 -1.12 -7.06 9.02
CA ARG A 276 -1.34 -5.62 8.87
C ARG A 276 -0.07 -4.82 8.60
N THR A 277 1.07 -5.50 8.55
CA THR A 277 2.34 -4.92 8.16
C THR A 277 2.43 -4.88 6.65
N SER A 278 2.91 -3.77 6.11
CA SER A 278 2.95 -3.54 4.66
C SER A 278 4.37 -3.24 4.22
N ILE A 279 4.74 -3.76 3.05
CA ILE A 279 6.01 -3.49 2.38
C ILE A 279 5.67 -3.11 0.94
N ALA A 280 6.28 -2.06 0.42
CA ALA A 280 6.13 -1.64 -0.97
C ALA A 280 7.42 -1.04 -1.52
N ARG A 281 7.57 -1.11 -2.84
CA ARG A 281 8.64 -0.46 -3.59
C ARG A 281 8.62 1.04 -3.36
N VAL A 282 9.81 1.60 -3.35
CA VAL A 282 10.08 3.03 -3.37
C VAL A 282 11.06 3.38 -4.48
N SER A 283 12.04 2.53 -4.69
CA SER A 283 13.05 2.60 -5.73
C SER A 283 13.51 1.19 -6.08
N GLU A 284 14.39 1.05 -7.07
CA GLU A 284 14.92 -0.24 -7.54
C GLU A 284 15.44 -1.16 -6.41
N ALA A 285 16.15 -0.59 -5.43
CA ALA A 285 16.68 -1.31 -4.28
C ALA A 285 16.12 -0.79 -2.95
N GLY A 286 14.94 -0.17 -2.95
CA GLY A 286 14.37 0.53 -1.80
C GLY A 286 12.93 0.14 -1.53
N VAL A 287 12.62 -0.15 -0.26
CA VAL A 287 11.27 -0.45 0.20
C VAL A 287 10.86 0.42 1.38
N LEU A 288 9.58 0.78 1.42
CA LEU A 288 8.91 1.34 2.58
C LEU A 288 8.22 0.23 3.35
N VAL A 289 8.47 0.16 4.65
CA VAL A 289 7.84 -0.78 5.57
C VAL A 289 6.96 -0.02 6.55
N PHE A 290 5.67 -0.34 6.62
CA PHE A 290 4.77 0.18 7.64
C PHE A 290 4.54 -0.85 8.75
N ILE A 291 4.76 -0.45 10.01
CA ILE A 291 4.48 -1.30 11.19
C ILE A 291 3.38 -0.67 12.06
N PRO A 292 2.17 -1.26 12.12
CA PRO A 292 1.03 -0.73 12.87
C PRO A 292 1.31 -0.48 14.35
N GLU A 293 2.06 -1.36 15.02
CA GLU A 293 2.33 -1.25 16.45
C GLU A 293 3.15 0.00 16.79
N THR A 294 4.11 0.32 15.91
CA THR A 294 4.98 1.50 16.08
C THR A 294 4.40 2.78 15.47
N GLN A 295 3.40 2.66 14.57
CA GLN A 295 2.88 3.77 13.75
C GLN A 295 4.00 4.47 12.97
N THR A 296 4.90 3.68 12.38
CA THR A 296 6.09 4.17 11.70
C THR A 296 6.20 3.55 10.31
N LEU A 297 6.56 4.39 9.35
CA LEU A 297 7.06 4.04 8.03
C LEU A 297 8.60 4.04 8.09
N TYR A 298 9.23 2.97 7.63
CA TYR A 298 10.69 2.80 7.57
C TYR A 298 11.11 2.71 6.11
N LEU A 299 12.02 3.57 5.66
CA LEU A 299 12.70 3.39 4.38
C LEU A 299 13.94 2.54 4.61
N VAL A 300 13.99 1.41 3.92
CA VAL A 300 15.16 0.53 3.86
C VAL A 300 15.57 0.43 2.41
N ASP A 301 16.75 0.94 2.09
CA ASP A 301 17.33 0.97 0.76
C ASP A 301 18.80 0.55 0.81
N ALA A 302 19.40 0.30 -0.36
CA ALA A 302 20.83 0.06 -0.51
C ALA A 302 21.50 1.16 -1.33
N HIS A 303 22.70 1.56 -0.91
CA HIS A 303 23.63 2.25 -1.81
C HIS A 303 24.23 1.23 -2.79
N ASP A 304 24.18 1.52 -4.08
CA ASP A 304 24.80 0.73 -5.17
C ASP A 304 24.39 -0.76 -5.16
N GLY A 305 23.17 -1.08 -4.70
CA GLY A 305 22.60 -2.44 -4.70
C GLY A 305 23.21 -3.44 -3.70
N SER A 306 24.11 -3.02 -2.79
CA SER A 306 24.85 -4.00 -1.94
C SER A 306 25.09 -3.60 -0.47
N ASP A 307 24.57 -2.47 0.00
CA ASP A 307 24.65 -2.04 1.42
C ASP A 307 23.29 -1.55 1.94
N PHE A 308 22.39 -2.49 2.22
CA PHE A 308 21.07 -2.18 2.76
C PHE A 308 21.16 -1.64 4.18
N HIS A 309 20.47 -0.53 4.43
CA HIS A 309 20.32 0.08 5.75
C HIS A 309 19.02 0.88 5.86
N GLN A 310 18.62 1.18 7.10
CA GLN A 310 17.46 2.04 7.34
C GLN A 310 17.90 3.50 7.15
N HIS A 311 17.36 4.16 6.13
CA HIS A 311 17.73 5.52 5.76
C HIS A 311 16.87 6.56 6.49
N SER A 312 15.56 6.33 6.55
CA SER A 312 14.61 7.29 7.11
C SER A 312 13.45 6.64 7.83
N THR A 313 12.83 7.40 8.73
CA THR A 313 11.61 6.99 9.43
C THR A 313 10.62 8.14 9.51
N TRP A 314 9.33 7.83 9.33
CA TRP A 314 8.24 8.80 9.44
C TRP A 314 7.14 8.26 10.33
N SER A 315 6.54 9.14 11.14
CA SER A 315 5.36 8.77 11.91
C SER A 315 4.13 8.82 11.04
N ALA A 316 3.37 7.72 10.98
CA ALA A 316 2.11 7.65 10.25
C ALA A 316 1.04 8.60 10.82
N ASP A 317 1.16 8.98 12.09
CA ASP A 317 0.26 9.97 12.71
C ASP A 317 0.36 11.36 12.05
N LEU A 318 1.47 11.67 11.36
CA LEU A 318 1.63 12.91 10.60
C LEU A 318 0.83 12.92 9.29
N LEU A 319 0.46 11.73 8.79
CA LEU A 319 -0.32 11.53 7.57
C LEU A 319 -1.81 11.40 7.85
N MET A 320 -2.21 11.35 9.11
CA MET A 320 -3.59 11.11 9.53
C MET A 320 -4.18 12.37 10.18
N PRO A 321 -5.51 12.54 10.18
CA PRO A 321 -6.14 13.63 10.93
C PRO A 321 -5.77 13.59 12.40
N ALA A 322 -5.74 14.75 13.07
CA ALA A 322 -5.32 14.83 14.46
C ALA A 322 -6.12 13.88 15.38
N GLY A 323 -5.41 12.97 16.06
CA GLY A 323 -5.99 11.97 16.95
C GLY A 323 -6.54 10.72 16.25
N ALA A 324 -6.39 10.61 14.93
CA ALA A 324 -6.57 9.37 14.18
C ALA A 324 -5.29 8.53 14.21
N ARG A 325 -5.44 7.25 13.87
CA ARG A 325 -4.38 6.25 13.79
C ARG A 325 -4.54 5.46 12.49
N ALA A 326 -3.45 5.09 11.84
CA ALA A 326 -3.51 4.16 10.71
C ALA A 326 -3.41 2.73 11.24
N ASP A 327 -4.53 1.99 11.25
CA ASP A 327 -4.53 0.58 11.65
C ASP A 327 -4.13 -0.35 10.49
N LEU A 328 -4.34 0.11 9.26
CA LEU A 328 -3.98 -0.57 8.01
C LEU A 328 -3.45 0.47 7.03
N VAL A 329 -2.43 0.11 6.26
CA VAL A 329 -1.88 0.95 5.20
C VAL A 329 -1.62 0.08 3.98
N ALA A 330 -2.20 0.39 2.83
CA ALA A 330 -1.72 -0.09 1.54
C ALA A 330 -0.84 1.01 0.94
N ILE A 331 0.36 0.65 0.50
CA ILE A 331 1.28 1.55 -0.19
C ILE A 331 1.35 1.06 -1.63
N VAL A 332 1.00 1.93 -2.58
CA VAL A 332 0.92 1.61 -4.01
C VAL A 332 1.59 2.69 -4.84
N GLY A 333 2.03 2.31 -6.04
CA GLY A 333 2.91 3.11 -6.90
C GLY A 333 4.32 2.53 -6.99
N ALA A 334 5.00 2.81 -8.10
CA ALA A 334 6.37 2.37 -8.35
C ALA A 334 7.42 3.20 -7.56
N GLY A 335 7.00 4.35 -7.01
CA GLY A 335 7.92 5.35 -6.48
C GLY A 335 8.72 6.03 -7.60
N GLU A 336 9.54 7.01 -7.23
CA GLU A 336 10.51 7.62 -8.16
C GLU A 336 11.93 7.13 -7.84
N ALA A 337 12.78 7.08 -8.86
CA ALA A 337 14.20 6.81 -8.66
C ALA A 337 14.78 7.87 -7.69
N HIS A 338 15.23 7.42 -6.52
CA HIS A 338 15.90 8.30 -5.58
C HIS A 338 17.29 8.67 -6.10
N GLU A 339 17.44 9.87 -6.67
CA GLU A 339 18.76 10.45 -6.90
C GLU A 339 19.44 10.70 -5.54
N HIS A 340 20.55 10.02 -5.28
CA HIS A 340 21.37 10.29 -4.11
C HIS A 340 22.04 11.67 -4.28
N ASP A 341 21.52 12.69 -3.60
CA ASP A 341 22.24 13.94 -3.39
C ASP A 341 23.51 13.64 -2.58
N HIS A 342 24.64 13.54 -3.28
CA HIS A 342 25.95 13.58 -2.65
C HIS A 342 26.18 15.01 -2.14
N GLU A 343 25.88 15.28 -0.87
CA GLU A 343 26.49 16.42 -0.18
C GLU A 343 28.01 16.17 -0.08
N GLU A 344 28.81 16.92 -0.87
CA GLU A 344 30.28 16.97 -0.81
C GLU A 344 30.84 17.47 0.53
#